data_AF-A0A1H1L2D7-F1
#
_entry.id   AF-A0A1H1L2D7-F1
#
_cell.length_a   1.000
_cell.length_b   1.000
_cell.length_c   1.000
_cell.angle_alpha   90.00
_cell.angle_beta   90.00
_cell.angle_gamma   90.00
#
_symmetry.space_group_name_H-M   'P 1'
#
loop_
_entity.id
_entity.type
_entity.pdbx_description
1 polymer ?
#
loop_
_entity_poly.entity_id
_entity_poly.type
_entity_poly.pdbx_seq_one_letter_code
_entity_poly.pdbx_strand_id
1 'polypeptide(L)'
;MIPLGVSARHSGSSARLLNITRNYLESMMTDLASEALDTSQSAASQLPTEHVSALLRGLPGWLLKKVDGVERIEKVYSFKDFSQALAFTNQVGALAEQEDHHPALLTEWGQVTVGWWSHSLGGLHRNDLIMAARTDQLA
;
A
#
# COMPACT_ATOMS: atom_id res chain seq x y z
N MET A 1 -19.20 -57.40 17.37
CA MET A 1 -18.14 -56.38 17.38
C MET A 1 -18.59 -55.20 16.52
N ILE A 2 -18.49 -54.01 17.09
CA ILE A 2 -18.97 -52.65 16.75
C ILE A 2 -17.91 -51.99 15.81
N PRO A 3 -18.09 -50.87 15.06
CA PRO A 3 -19.15 -50.44 14.14
C PRO A 3 -18.65 -49.64 12.87
N LEU A 4 -19.60 -49.24 12.02
CA LEU A 4 -19.78 -47.94 11.32
C LEU A 4 -18.57 -47.20 10.69
N GLY A 5 -18.62 -47.09 9.36
CA GLY A 5 -17.82 -46.15 8.56
C GLY A 5 -18.19 -44.68 8.80
N VAL A 6 -17.17 -43.88 9.06
CA VAL A 6 -17.26 -42.45 9.36
C VAL A 6 -17.49 -41.64 8.07
N SER A 7 -18.51 -40.78 8.13
CA SER A 7 -18.82 -39.72 7.18
C SER A 7 -17.66 -38.73 7.04
N ALA A 8 -17.15 -38.56 5.81
CA ALA A 8 -16.25 -37.46 5.47
C ALA A 8 -17.06 -36.15 5.37
N ARG A 9 -16.93 -35.28 6.37
CA ARG A 9 -17.19 -33.83 6.22
C ARG A 9 -15.87 -33.11 6.32
N HIS A 10 -15.39 -32.52 5.23
CA HIS A 10 -14.36 -31.48 5.26
C HIS A 10 -14.70 -30.42 4.21
N SER A 11 -15.48 -29.40 4.61
CA SER A 11 -15.68 -28.19 3.80
C SER A 11 -15.77 -26.94 4.69
N GLY A 12 -14.87 -26.81 5.67
CA GLY A 12 -14.87 -25.67 6.62
C GLY A 12 -13.55 -24.91 6.78
N SER A 13 -12.45 -25.35 6.15
CA SER A 13 -11.11 -24.82 6.48
C SER A 13 -10.69 -23.58 5.66
N SER A 14 -11.13 -23.45 4.40
CA SER A 14 -10.67 -22.40 3.50
C SER A 14 -11.09 -20.98 3.93
N ALA A 15 -12.36 -20.79 4.32
CA ALA A 15 -12.87 -19.48 4.71
C ALA A 15 -12.25 -18.94 6.02
N ARG A 16 -11.85 -19.83 6.94
CA ARG A 16 -11.24 -19.44 8.22
C ARG A 16 -9.82 -18.90 8.06
N LEU A 17 -9.01 -19.56 7.23
CA LEU A 17 -7.65 -19.11 6.94
C LEU A 17 -7.64 -17.79 6.15
N LEU A 18 -8.53 -17.66 5.15
CA LEU A 18 -8.69 -16.42 4.37
C LEU A 18 -9.05 -15.22 5.26
N ASN A 19 -9.93 -15.39 6.24
CA ASN A 19 -10.31 -14.32 7.16
C ASN A 19 -9.18 -13.97 8.14
N ILE A 20 -8.39 -14.93 8.62
CA ILE A 20 -7.24 -14.64 9.48
C ILE A 20 -6.18 -13.85 8.71
N THR A 21 -5.86 -14.26 7.48
CA THR A 21 -4.91 -13.52 6.63
C THR A 21 -5.42 -12.13 6.28
N ARG A 22 -6.72 -11.98 5.96
CA ARG A 22 -7.31 -10.66 5.68
C ARG A 22 -7.20 -9.74 6.90
N ASN A 23 -7.60 -10.22 8.08
CA ASN A 23 -7.55 -9.42 9.31
C ASN A 23 -6.10 -9.02 9.68
N TYR A 24 -5.13 -9.91 9.41
CA TYR A 24 -3.72 -9.60 9.64
C TYR A 24 -3.22 -8.52 8.67
N LEU A 25 -3.57 -8.59 7.39
CA LEU A 25 -3.20 -7.56 6.41
C LEU A 25 -3.87 -6.22 6.71
N GLU A 26 -5.16 -6.22 7.06
CA GLU A 26 -5.88 -5.01 7.49
C GLU A 26 -5.25 -4.40 8.75
N SER A 27 -4.86 -5.24 9.72
CA SER A 27 -4.14 -4.80 10.92
C SER A 27 -2.78 -4.19 10.55
N MET A 28 -2.02 -4.80 9.63
CA MET A 28 -0.72 -4.27 9.18
C MET A 28 -0.85 -2.94 8.43
N MET A 29 -1.89 -2.77 7.59
CA MET A 29 -2.17 -1.50 6.90
C MET A 29 -2.47 -0.37 7.89
N THR A 30 -3.31 -0.67 8.87
CA THR A 30 -3.71 0.30 9.89
C THR A 30 -2.51 0.73 10.74
N ASP A 31 -1.63 -0.21 11.06
CA ASP A 31 -0.37 0.06 11.77
C ASP A 31 0.50 1.01 10.96
N LEU A 32 0.76 0.70 9.69
CA LEU A 32 1.64 1.50 8.84
C LEU A 32 1.17 2.93 8.60
N ALA A 33 -0.14 3.12 8.38
CA ALA A 33 -0.71 4.44 8.13
C ALA A 33 -0.66 5.36 9.38
N SER A 34 -0.63 4.76 10.57
CA SER A 34 -0.60 5.46 11.86
C SER A 34 0.81 5.89 12.29
N GLU A 35 1.84 5.37 11.64
CA GLU A 35 3.22 5.72 11.95
C GLU A 35 3.55 7.16 11.53
N ALA A 36 4.38 7.84 12.35
CA ALA A 36 4.93 9.14 11.99
C ALA A 36 6.04 8.99 10.94
N LEU A 37 6.19 9.99 10.07
CA LEU A 37 7.30 10.03 9.12
C LEU A 37 8.62 10.24 9.87
N ASP A 38 9.64 9.48 9.48
CA ASP A 38 10.98 9.71 9.99
C ASP A 38 11.65 10.80 9.13
N THR A 39 11.85 11.96 9.75
CA THR A 39 12.49 13.14 9.15
C THR A 39 13.95 13.29 9.60
N SER A 40 14.47 12.35 10.39
CA SER A 40 15.83 12.42 10.92
C SER A 40 16.86 12.04 9.85
N GLN A 41 17.90 12.87 9.68
CA GLN A 41 18.99 12.60 8.74
C GLN A 41 19.77 11.31 9.07
N SER A 42 19.70 10.83 10.32
CA SER A 42 20.38 9.61 10.78
C SER A 42 19.72 8.30 10.33
N ALA A 43 18.47 8.35 9.84
CA ALA A 43 17.71 7.19 9.38
C ALA A 43 17.61 7.10 7.84
N ALA A 44 18.22 8.04 7.12
CA ALA A 44 18.12 8.22 5.68
C ALA A 44 18.93 7.14 4.90
N SER A 45 18.52 5.89 5.00
CA SER A 45 19.00 4.80 4.16
C SER A 45 17.85 4.24 3.34
N GLN A 46 18.11 3.92 2.07
CA GLN A 46 17.15 3.22 1.24
C GLN A 46 16.74 1.89 1.91
N LEU A 47 15.47 1.55 1.84
CA LEU A 47 15.00 0.26 2.29
C LEU A 47 15.53 -0.85 1.36
N PRO A 48 16.09 -1.94 1.91
CA PRO A 48 16.41 -3.12 1.13
C PRO A 48 15.18 -3.67 0.41
N THR A 49 15.36 -4.15 -0.82
CA THR A 49 14.26 -4.62 -1.68
C THR A 49 13.43 -5.73 -1.02
N GLU A 50 14.03 -6.59 -0.20
CA GLU A 50 13.34 -7.63 0.55
C GLU A 50 12.38 -7.08 1.60
N HIS A 51 12.74 -5.97 2.26
CA HIS A 51 11.89 -5.30 3.23
C HIS A 51 10.72 -4.59 2.55
N VAL A 52 10.99 -3.91 1.43
CA VAL A 52 9.94 -3.31 0.58
C VAL A 52 8.94 -4.38 0.15
N SER A 53 9.42 -5.51 -0.35
CA SER A 53 8.57 -6.63 -0.80
C SER A 53 7.71 -7.19 0.33
N ALA A 54 8.25 -7.27 1.55
CA ALA A 54 7.51 -7.74 2.70
C ALA A 54 6.37 -6.79 3.09
N LEU A 55 6.62 -5.48 3.11
CA LEU A 55 5.65 -4.44 3.42
C LEU A 55 4.58 -4.32 2.33
N LEU A 56 4.95 -4.45 1.06
CA LEU A 56 4.00 -4.41 -0.07
C LEU A 56 2.95 -5.53 -0.01
N ARG A 57 3.21 -6.64 0.68
CA ARG A 57 2.17 -7.67 0.92
C ARG A 57 0.99 -7.11 1.73
N GLY A 58 1.25 -6.13 2.60
CA GLY A 58 0.24 -5.39 3.34
C GLY A 58 -0.43 -4.30 2.51
N LEU A 59 0.04 -3.96 1.32
CA LEU A 59 -0.45 -2.83 0.53
C LEU A 59 -1.01 -3.31 -0.82
N PRO A 60 -2.20 -3.94 -0.83
CA PRO A 60 -2.74 -4.54 -2.05
C PRO A 60 -2.94 -3.49 -3.16
N GLY A 61 -2.40 -3.82 -4.34
CA GLY A 61 -2.44 -2.95 -5.51
C GLY A 61 -1.24 -2.01 -5.66
N TRP A 62 -0.41 -1.86 -4.63
CA TRP A 62 0.87 -1.15 -4.73
C TRP A 62 1.93 -2.07 -5.33
N LEU A 63 2.60 -1.60 -6.37
CA LEU A 63 3.60 -2.35 -7.12
C LEU A 63 4.94 -1.63 -7.08
N LEU A 64 6.03 -2.38 -6.85
CA LEU A 64 7.38 -1.87 -7.05
C LEU A 64 7.62 -1.66 -8.56
N LYS A 65 8.01 -0.45 -8.93
CA LYS A 65 8.34 -0.04 -10.30
C LYS A 65 9.71 0.62 -10.32
N LYS A 66 10.41 0.47 -11.45
CA LYS A 66 11.65 1.18 -11.72
C LYS A 66 11.43 2.12 -12.91
N VAL A 67 11.56 3.42 -12.67
CA VAL A 67 11.37 4.46 -13.70
C VAL A 67 12.57 5.36 -13.71
N ASP A 68 13.16 5.54 -14.89
CA ASP A 68 14.42 6.27 -15.10
C ASP A 68 15.56 5.81 -14.17
N GLY A 69 15.56 4.52 -13.83
CA GLY A 69 16.56 3.92 -12.95
C GLY A 69 16.26 4.04 -11.45
N VAL A 70 15.20 4.74 -11.05
CA VAL A 70 14.81 4.96 -9.65
C VAL A 70 13.65 4.03 -9.26
N GLU A 71 13.77 3.39 -8.09
CA GLU A 71 12.70 2.56 -7.54
C GLU A 71 11.62 3.43 -6.89
N ARG A 72 10.36 3.12 -7.19
CA ARG A 72 9.16 3.74 -6.64
C ARG A 72 8.07 2.71 -6.45
N ILE A 73 7.13 2.97 -5.55
CA ILE A 73 5.91 2.17 -5.44
C ILE A 73 4.77 2.91 -6.14
N GLU A 74 3.94 2.19 -6.89
CA GLU A 74 2.89 2.78 -7.73
C GLU A 74 1.58 2.02 -7.58
N LYS A 75 0.47 2.74 -7.47
CA LYS A 75 -0.89 2.18 -7.49
C LYS A 75 -1.80 3.02 -8.38
N VAL A 76 -2.71 2.33 -9.05
CA VAL A 76 -3.72 2.93 -9.92
C VAL A 76 -5.08 2.85 -9.23
N TYR A 77 -5.69 4.00 -8.99
CA TYR A 77 -7.04 4.14 -8.43
C TYR A 77 -8.02 4.42 -9.56
N SER A 78 -9.19 3.78 -9.54
CA SER A 78 -10.22 3.91 -10.59
C SER A 78 -11.46 4.60 -10.06
N PHE A 79 -12.00 5.51 -10.86
CA PHE A 79 -13.16 6.35 -10.56
C PHE A 79 -14.12 6.36 -11.76
N LYS A 80 -15.35 6.83 -11.54
CA LYS A 80 -16.37 6.86 -12.60
C LYS A 80 -16.08 7.91 -13.69
N ASP A 81 -15.48 9.03 -13.32
CA ASP A 81 -15.27 10.19 -14.19
C ASP A 81 -14.05 11.01 -13.76
N PHE A 82 -13.70 12.00 -14.57
CA PHE A 82 -12.56 12.88 -14.29
C PHE A 82 -12.73 13.74 -13.03
N SER A 83 -13.97 14.15 -12.71
CA SER A 83 -14.23 15.00 -11.54
C SER A 83 -13.89 14.26 -10.24
N GLN A 84 -14.29 12.99 -10.13
CA GLN A 84 -13.97 12.13 -8.99
C GLN A 84 -12.47 11.82 -8.91
N ALA A 85 -11.82 11.54 -10.04
CA ALA A 85 -10.37 11.36 -10.09
C ALA A 85 -9.61 12.62 -9.63
N LEU A 86 -10.04 13.80 -10.06
CA LEU A 86 -9.45 15.07 -9.64
C LEU A 86 -9.70 15.35 -8.15
N ALA A 87 -10.88 15.02 -7.62
CA ALA A 87 -11.17 15.15 -6.19
C ALA A 87 -10.20 14.31 -5.34
N PHE A 88 -10.00 13.04 -5.71
CA PHE A 88 -9.02 12.18 -5.05
C PHE A 88 -7.59 12.72 -5.18
N THR A 89 -7.20 13.17 -6.38
CA THR A 89 -5.89 13.79 -6.63
C THR A 89 -5.63 14.95 -5.64
N ASN A 90 -6.63 15.81 -5.44
CA ASN A 90 -6.51 16.94 -4.49
C ASN A 90 -6.39 16.48 -3.04
N GLN A 91 -7.08 15.41 -2.63
CA GLN A 91 -6.94 14.83 -1.30
C GLN A 91 -5.53 14.28 -1.07
N VAL A 92 -4.97 13.57 -2.06
CA VAL A 92 -3.59 13.08 -2.00
C VAL A 92 -2.59 14.23 -1.97
N GLY A 93 -2.82 15.29 -2.76
CA GLY A 93 -1.99 16.51 -2.73
C GLY A 93 -2.02 17.20 -1.36
N ALA A 94 -3.19 17.33 -0.74
CA ALA A 94 -3.31 17.91 0.61
C ALA A 94 -2.59 17.06 1.68
N LEU A 95 -2.70 15.73 1.58
CA LEU A 95 -1.95 14.80 2.44
C LEU A 95 -0.44 14.97 2.24
N ALA A 96 0.02 15.09 0.99
CA ALA A 96 1.44 15.27 0.67
C ALA A 96 2.03 16.53 1.30
N GLU A 97 1.34 17.66 1.17
CA GLU A 97 1.75 18.95 1.74
C GLU A 97 1.76 18.94 3.27
N GLN A 98 0.76 18.32 3.90
CA GLN A 98 0.71 18.19 5.36
C GLN A 98 1.95 17.46 5.91
N GLU A 99 2.43 16.49 5.15
CA GLU A 99 3.47 15.55 5.55
C GLU A 99 4.85 15.90 4.99
N ASP A 100 4.96 16.98 4.20
CA ASP A 100 6.17 17.40 3.48
C ASP A 100 6.84 16.26 2.69
N HIS A 101 6.01 15.40 2.08
CA HIS A 101 6.46 14.26 1.28
C HIS A 101 5.59 14.15 0.04
N HIS A 102 6.19 14.27 -1.14
CA HIS A 102 5.45 14.55 -2.38
C HIS A 102 5.49 13.37 -3.37
N PRO A 103 4.32 12.92 -3.90
CA PRO A 103 4.25 11.85 -4.88
C PRO A 103 4.38 12.37 -6.32
N ALA A 104 4.54 11.45 -7.27
CA ALA A 104 4.08 11.68 -8.64
C ALA A 104 2.59 11.35 -8.74
N LEU A 105 1.82 12.24 -9.38
CA LEU A 105 0.40 12.06 -9.66
C LEU A 105 0.15 12.19 -11.15
N LEU A 106 -0.53 11.19 -11.73
CA LEU A 106 -1.09 11.27 -13.08
C LEU A 106 -2.60 11.08 -12.98
N THR A 107 -3.33 12.16 -13.24
CA THR A 107 -4.80 12.19 -13.23
C THR A 107 -5.33 12.12 -14.65
N GLU A 108 -6.14 11.10 -14.91
CA GLU A 108 -6.76 10.83 -16.21
C GLU A 108 -8.26 10.59 -16.03
N TRP A 109 -8.99 10.39 -17.13
CA TRP A 109 -10.43 10.15 -17.06
C TRP A 109 -10.73 8.88 -16.25
N GLY A 110 -11.36 9.05 -15.08
CA GLY A 110 -11.72 7.94 -14.21
C GLY A 110 -10.52 7.20 -13.60
N GLN A 111 -9.35 7.84 -13.52
CA GLN A 111 -8.16 7.17 -13.01
C GLN A 111 -7.18 8.16 -12.36
N VAL A 112 -6.51 7.72 -11.29
CA VAL A 112 -5.33 8.38 -10.73
C VAL A 112 -4.23 7.35 -10.50
N THR A 113 -3.07 7.55 -11.12
CA THR A 113 -1.86 6.80 -10.81
C THR A 113 -1.06 7.59 -9.78
N VAL A 114 -0.77 6.97 -8.64
CA VAL A 114 0.00 7.57 -7.54
C VAL A 114 1.31 6.82 -7.40
N GLY A 115 2.43 7.56 -7.41
CA GLY A 115 3.78 7.03 -7.23
C GLY A 115 4.51 7.67 -6.06
N TRP A 116 4.98 6.86 -5.10
CA TRP A 116 5.77 7.32 -3.94
C TRP A 116 7.23 6.87 -4.04
N TRP A 117 8.16 7.79 -3.81
CA TRP A 117 9.58 7.55 -3.61
C TRP A 117 10.25 8.75 -2.92
N SER A 118 11.42 8.49 -2.34
CA SER A 118 12.23 9.52 -1.69
C SER A 118 13.26 10.08 -2.66
N HIS A 119 13.01 11.30 -3.17
CA HIS A 119 13.85 11.98 -4.15
C HIS A 119 15.30 12.16 -3.68
N SER A 120 15.49 12.58 -2.43
CA SER A 120 16.80 12.81 -1.82
C SER A 120 17.65 11.54 -1.71
N LEU A 121 17.01 10.37 -1.68
CA LEU A 121 17.67 9.07 -1.59
C LEU A 121 17.82 8.41 -2.95
N GLY A 122 17.11 8.84 -3.99
CA GLY A 122 17.09 8.14 -5.28
C GLY A 122 16.50 6.73 -5.20
N GLY A 123 15.55 6.50 -4.30
CA GLY A 123 14.93 5.19 -4.08
C GLY A 123 13.88 5.23 -2.96
N LEU A 124 13.55 4.06 -2.43
CA LEU A 124 12.49 3.91 -1.43
C LEU A 124 12.99 4.09 0.00
N HIS A 125 12.19 4.79 0.79
CA HIS A 125 12.29 4.92 2.23
C HIS A 125 11.00 4.40 2.88
N ARG A 126 11.04 4.15 4.18
CA ARG A 126 9.85 3.71 4.93
C ARG A 126 8.68 4.70 4.80
N ASN A 127 8.99 5.99 4.73
CA ASN A 127 8.04 7.07 4.52
C ASN A 127 7.18 6.85 3.26
N ASP A 128 7.75 6.30 2.19
CA ASP A 128 7.01 6.03 0.96
C ASP A 128 5.89 5.00 1.19
N LEU A 129 6.17 3.96 1.98
CA LEU A 129 5.21 2.91 2.31
C LEU A 129 4.12 3.45 3.27
N ILE A 130 4.51 4.30 4.23
CA ILE A 130 3.57 4.99 5.14
C ILE A 130 2.60 5.85 4.31
N MET A 131 3.13 6.65 3.38
CA MET A 131 2.31 7.51 2.52
C MET A 131 1.42 6.71 1.57
N ALA A 132 1.88 5.56 1.06
CA ALA A 132 1.04 4.62 0.33
C ALA A 132 -0.14 4.09 1.18
N ALA A 133 0.12 3.71 2.43
CA ALA A 133 -0.92 3.24 3.36
C ALA A 133 -1.95 4.34 3.67
N ARG A 134 -1.50 5.58 3.90
CA ARG A 134 -2.38 6.74 4.12
C ARG A 134 -3.18 7.10 2.87
N THR A 135 -2.57 7.00 1.69
CA THR A 135 -3.27 7.20 0.41
C THR A 135 -4.42 6.21 0.24
N ASP A 136 -4.23 4.94 0.64
CA ASP A 136 -5.29 3.92 0.60
C ASP A 136 -6.49 4.26 1.51
N GLN A 137 -6.32 5.08 2.55
CA GLN A 137 -7.42 5.50 3.42
C GLN A 137 -8.26 6.64 2.82
N LEU A 138 -7.78 7.29 1.76
CA LEU A 138 -8.49 8.37 1.07
C LEU A 138 -9.41 7.86 -0.06
N ALA A 139 -9.21 6.60 -0.50
CA ALA A 139 -9.85 6.02 -1.68
C ALA A 139 -11.13 5.23 -1.38
#